data_AF-A0A0F9FUL3-F1
#
_entry.id   AF-A0A0F9FUL3-F1
#
_cell.length_a   1.000
_cell.length_b   1.000
_cell.length_c   1.000
_cell.angle_alpha   90.00
_cell.angle_beta   90.00
_cell.angle_gamma   90.00
#
_symmetry.space_group_name_H-M   'P 1'
#
loop_
_entity.id
_entity.type
_entity.pdbx_description
1 polymer ?
#
loop_
_entity_poly.entity_id
_entity_poly.type
_entity_poly.pdbx_seq_one_letter_code
_entity_poly.pdbx_strand_id
1 'polypeptide(L)'
;MHNFSIAIFNEITSKFNKIKYNRFKLNIFIIKMNEDINFEKLPEKLRAGVKRYVERGISIRTILTDIIPAYYRVVDAIVEETAGNAFALGIIPDDALVDVTNWDDPLLVWRRAIQASGIAYCTHKSWNDVGVSASAKRVDPTPTTLIVDSSGPPNGDMELDGDWVNVGTPTVNERSNTQVHGDTYSRKFAVDLANEGIQSDNYRTVNGVQYTYKIWVYPDDDTQVYIRIRKGDNSGYLVDQSYAGLNQDAWNEVEIVIAETNEGLAAYLEVISGATVAGTWYVDDITCEGWNGASIDLTLLMESVL
;
A
#
# COMPACT_ATOMS: atom_id res chain seq x y z
N MET A 1 -33.22 30.52 38.07
CA MET A 1 -32.31 29.60 37.34
C MET A 1 -32.96 28.23 37.04
N HIS A 2 -34.22 28.18 36.59
CA HIS A 2 -34.91 26.92 36.23
C HIS A 2 -35.38 26.86 34.77
N ASN A 3 -35.47 27.99 34.07
CA ASN A 3 -35.99 28.03 32.70
C ASN A 3 -34.92 27.78 31.62
N PHE A 4 -33.62 27.86 31.99
CA PHE A 4 -32.52 27.68 31.03
C PHE A 4 -32.24 26.20 30.70
N SER A 5 -32.53 25.26 31.61
CA SER A 5 -32.29 23.83 31.36
C SER A 5 -33.39 23.15 30.54
N ILE A 6 -34.63 23.67 30.59
CA ILE A 6 -35.76 23.12 29.83
C ILE A 6 -35.63 23.45 28.34
N ALA A 7 -35.13 24.64 27.99
CA ALA A 7 -34.92 25.04 26.60
C ALA A 7 -33.87 24.17 25.88
N ILE A 8 -32.75 23.90 26.55
CA ILE A 8 -31.68 23.04 26.01
C ILE A 8 -32.15 21.58 25.88
N PHE A 9 -32.94 21.09 26.83
CA PHE A 9 -33.48 19.72 26.80
C PHE A 9 -34.47 19.51 25.64
N ASN A 10 -35.35 20.48 25.38
CA ASN A 10 -36.31 20.43 24.27
C ASN A 10 -35.62 20.52 22.91
N GLU A 11 -34.52 21.29 22.81
CA GLU A 11 -33.76 21.42 21.57
C GLU A 11 -32.98 20.13 21.23
N ILE A 12 -32.40 19.47 22.23
CA ILE A 12 -31.71 18.17 22.04
C ILE A 12 -32.71 17.08 21.64
N THR A 13 -33.88 17.03 22.27
CA THR A 13 -34.93 16.04 21.98
C THR A 13 -35.52 16.22 20.57
N SER A 14 -35.70 17.47 20.13
CA SER A 14 -36.15 17.82 18.77
C SER A 14 -35.17 17.39 17.67
N LYS A 15 -33.86 17.54 17.93
CA LYS A 15 -32.80 17.14 16.99
C LYS A 15 -32.66 15.62 16.86
N PHE A 16 -32.89 14.87 17.93
CA PHE A 16 -32.84 13.40 17.90
C PHE A 16 -34.00 12.74 17.16
N ASN A 17 -35.22 13.32 17.23
CA ASN A 17 -36.40 12.77 16.54
C ASN A 17 -36.37 12.92 15.00
N LYS A 18 -35.44 13.68 14.44
CA LYS A 18 -35.28 13.87 12.98
C LYS A 18 -34.36 12.84 12.31
N ILE A 19 -33.63 12.02 13.08
CA ILE A 19 -32.72 11.02 12.52
C ILE A 19 -33.48 9.70 12.33
N LYS A 20 -34.13 9.56 11.16
CA LYS A 20 -34.71 8.30 10.69
C LYS A 20 -33.61 7.43 10.07
N TYR A 21 -32.80 6.74 10.87
CA TYR A 21 -32.13 5.50 10.44
C TYR A 21 -31.93 4.55 11.62
N ASN A 22 -32.21 3.29 11.33
CA ASN A 22 -32.47 2.21 12.27
C ASN A 22 -31.16 1.47 12.60
N ARG A 23 -31.02 1.04 13.87
CA ARG A 23 -29.94 0.23 14.48
C ARG A 23 -28.63 0.97 14.83
N PHE A 24 -28.60 1.57 16.01
CA PHE A 24 -27.62 1.32 17.08
C PHE A 24 -28.01 2.24 18.27
N LYS A 25 -28.63 1.67 19.31
CA LYS A 25 -28.94 2.40 20.54
C LYS A 25 -27.66 2.50 21.38
N LEU A 26 -26.90 3.58 21.22
CA LEU A 26 -25.84 3.94 22.16
C LEU A 26 -26.49 4.63 23.37
N ASN A 27 -26.75 3.88 24.43
CA ASN A 27 -27.24 4.42 25.70
C ASN A 27 -26.09 5.12 26.43
N ILE A 28 -25.93 6.44 26.23
CA ILE A 28 -25.07 7.27 27.07
C ILE A 28 -25.83 7.54 28.38
N PHE A 29 -25.45 6.84 29.44
CA PHE A 29 -25.90 7.13 30.81
C PHE A 29 -25.03 8.24 31.40
N ILE A 30 -25.55 9.48 31.44
CA ILE A 30 -24.99 10.52 32.31
C ILE A 30 -25.51 10.25 33.72
N ILE A 31 -24.68 9.65 34.58
CA ILE A 31 -24.99 9.45 35.99
C ILE A 31 -24.74 10.78 36.72
N LYS A 32 -25.80 11.37 37.27
CA LYS A 32 -25.70 12.42 38.29
C LYS A 32 -24.84 11.89 39.45
N MET A 33 -23.67 12.47 39.67
CA MET A 33 -22.89 12.26 40.90
C MET A 33 -23.60 12.97 42.05
N ASN A 34 -24.70 12.39 42.58
CA ASN A 34 -25.12 12.64 43.95
C ASN A 34 -26.16 11.66 44.53
N GLU A 35 -26.48 10.54 43.88
CA GLU A 35 -27.34 9.51 44.47
C GLU A 35 -26.84 8.11 44.09
N ASP A 36 -27.13 7.13 44.96
CA ASP A 36 -26.63 5.75 44.93
C ASP A 36 -26.64 5.12 43.53
N ILE A 37 -25.47 4.64 43.09
CA ILE A 37 -25.32 3.98 41.79
C ILE A 37 -26.10 2.66 41.85
N ASN A 38 -27.19 2.56 41.08
CA ASN A 38 -27.90 1.30 40.92
C ASN A 38 -27.11 0.37 39.99
N PHE A 39 -26.35 -0.55 40.60
CA PHE A 39 -25.52 -1.55 39.92
C PHE A 39 -26.28 -2.41 38.91
N GLU A 40 -27.60 -2.58 39.07
CA GLU A 40 -28.43 -3.36 38.16
C GLU A 40 -28.62 -2.71 36.78
N LYS A 41 -28.17 -1.46 36.61
CA LYS A 41 -28.20 -0.77 35.31
C LYS A 41 -26.88 -0.83 34.55
N LEU A 42 -25.81 -1.38 35.14
CA LEU A 42 -24.53 -1.55 34.43
C LEU A 42 -24.57 -2.75 33.47
N PRO A 43 -23.89 -2.69 32.32
CA PRO A 43 -23.68 -3.86 31.46
C PRO A 43 -23.04 -5.01 32.26
N GLU A 44 -23.48 -6.24 32.01
CA GLU A 44 -23.17 -7.42 32.83
C GLU A 44 -21.67 -7.65 33.05
N LYS A 45 -20.86 -7.48 31.99
CA LYS A 45 -19.39 -7.62 32.06
C LYS A 45 -18.74 -6.54 32.95
N LEU A 46 -19.24 -5.30 32.90
CA LEU A 46 -18.75 -4.19 33.73
C LEU A 46 -19.17 -4.38 35.20
N ARG A 47 -20.40 -4.88 35.41
CA ARG A 47 -20.93 -5.21 36.72
C ARG A 47 -20.09 -6.28 37.41
N ALA A 48 -19.70 -7.33 36.70
CA ALA A 48 -18.86 -8.41 37.24
C ALA A 48 -17.45 -7.91 37.65
N GLY A 49 -16.86 -7.03 36.85
CA GLY A 49 -15.56 -6.42 37.15
C GLY A 49 -15.62 -5.52 38.39
N VAL A 50 -16.53 -4.54 38.39
CA VAL A 50 -16.68 -3.57 39.51
C VAL A 50 -17.04 -4.28 40.81
N LYS A 51 -17.89 -5.31 40.76
CA LYS A 51 -18.30 -6.09 41.94
C LYS A 51 -17.11 -6.74 42.67
N ARG A 52 -16.14 -7.31 41.95
CA ARG A 52 -14.95 -7.94 42.57
C ARG A 52 -14.07 -6.96 43.34
N TYR A 53 -13.98 -5.70 42.90
CA TYR A 53 -13.18 -4.68 43.59
C TYR A 53 -13.92 -4.09 44.79
N VAL A 54 -15.25 -3.92 44.68
CA VAL A 54 -16.09 -3.50 45.81
C VAL A 54 -16.12 -4.57 46.90
N GLU A 55 -16.20 -5.86 46.54
CA GLU A 55 -16.12 -6.98 47.49
C GLU A 55 -14.76 -7.07 48.22
N ARG A 56 -13.71 -6.45 47.67
CA ARG A 56 -12.39 -6.32 48.30
C ARG A 56 -12.24 -5.04 49.13
N GLY A 57 -13.32 -4.30 49.35
CA GLY A 57 -13.35 -3.07 50.15
C GLY A 57 -12.74 -1.85 49.43
N ILE A 58 -12.49 -1.93 48.13
CA ILE A 58 -11.94 -0.81 47.36
C ILE A 58 -13.09 0.12 46.96
N SER A 59 -12.97 1.40 47.30
CA SER A 59 -14.01 2.37 46.97
C SER A 59 -14.14 2.54 45.45
N ILE A 60 -15.36 2.70 44.96
CA ILE A 60 -15.63 2.92 43.53
C ILE A 60 -14.91 4.17 43.01
N ARG A 61 -14.76 5.18 43.87
CA ARG A 61 -13.97 6.37 43.57
C ARG A 61 -12.54 6.00 43.22
N THR A 62 -11.86 5.21 44.06
CA THR A 62 -10.50 4.73 43.84
C THR A 62 -10.35 3.91 42.56
N ILE A 63 -11.34 3.07 42.24
CA ILE A 63 -11.33 2.28 40.98
C ILE A 63 -11.34 3.21 39.77
N LEU A 64 -12.23 4.21 39.78
CA LEU A 64 -12.45 5.10 38.65
C LEU A 64 -11.38 6.18 38.51
N THR A 65 -10.84 6.70 39.62
CA THR A 65 -9.89 7.83 39.59
C THR A 65 -8.44 7.39 39.58
N ASP A 66 -8.11 6.23 40.14
CA ASP A 66 -6.71 5.88 40.41
C ASP A 66 -6.28 4.65 39.61
N ILE A 67 -7.10 3.61 39.58
CA ILE A 67 -6.75 2.33 38.95
C ILE A 67 -6.88 2.41 37.42
N ILE A 68 -8.00 2.90 36.92
CA ILE A 68 -8.24 3.01 35.47
C ILE A 68 -7.19 3.94 34.81
N PRO A 69 -6.91 5.15 35.33
CA PRO A 69 -5.91 6.03 34.70
C PRO A 69 -4.46 5.54 34.85
N ALA A 70 -4.12 4.78 35.89
CA ALA A 70 -2.79 4.17 36.04
C ALA A 70 -2.55 3.05 35.03
N TYR A 71 -3.60 2.24 34.74
CA TYR A 71 -3.53 1.22 33.70
C TYR A 71 -3.25 1.81 32.32
N TYR A 72 -3.89 2.93 31.97
CA TYR A 72 -3.64 3.62 30.70
C TYR A 72 -2.23 4.22 30.60
N ARG A 73 -1.67 4.77 31.69
CA ARG A 73 -0.30 5.30 31.69
C ARG A 73 0.78 4.25 31.47
N VAL A 74 0.57 3.02 31.94
CA VAL A 74 1.50 1.91 31.70
C VAL A 74 1.44 1.45 30.23
N VAL A 75 0.26 1.49 29.63
CA VAL A 75 0.08 1.18 28.20
C VAL A 75 0.77 2.26 27.33
N ASP A 76 0.64 3.54 27.69
CA ASP A 76 1.31 4.63 26.96
C ASP A 76 2.84 4.56 27.04
N ALA A 77 3.40 4.21 28.20
CA ALA A 77 4.86 4.07 28.37
C ALA A 77 5.46 2.91 27.55
N ILE A 78 4.71 1.83 27.36
CA ILE A 78 5.13 0.69 26.52
C ILE A 78 5.09 1.03 25.02
N VAL A 79 4.23 1.97 24.63
CA VAL A 79 4.08 2.43 23.24
C VAL A 79 5.18 3.42 22.83
N GLU A 80 5.71 4.24 23.75
CA GLU A 80 6.81 5.19 23.45
C GLU A 80 8.16 4.50 23.15
N GLU A 81 8.42 3.32 23.73
CA GLU A 81 9.71 2.61 23.57
C GLU A 81 9.87 1.91 22.20
N THR A 82 8.80 1.81 21.39
CA THR A 82 8.77 1.01 20.14
C THR A 82 8.67 1.81 18.84
N ALA A 83 8.69 3.15 18.88
CA ALA A 83 8.33 4.04 17.75
C ALA A 83 9.43 4.26 16.67
N GLY A 84 10.31 3.30 16.43
CA GLY A 84 11.52 3.49 15.62
C GLY A 84 11.62 2.70 14.31
N ASN A 85 10.54 2.37 13.57
CA ASN A 85 10.66 1.67 12.28
C ASN A 85 9.53 1.97 11.26
N ALA A 86 9.88 1.77 9.99
CA ALA A 86 9.26 2.27 8.75
C ALA A 86 7.84 1.75 8.40
N PHE A 87 7.23 2.47 7.45
CA PHE A 87 5.86 2.33 6.95
C PHE A 87 5.75 1.28 5.82
N ALA A 88 4.79 0.35 5.90
CA ALA A 88 4.42 -0.54 4.79
C ALA A 88 2.88 -0.53 4.63
N LEU A 89 2.40 -0.13 3.45
CA LEU A 89 1.00 -0.26 3.03
C LEU A 89 0.91 -1.43 2.05
N GLY A 90 0.31 -2.54 2.46
CA GLY A 90 -0.08 -3.64 1.59
C GLY A 90 -1.61 -3.71 1.46
N ILE A 91 -2.11 -3.97 0.26
CA ILE A 91 -3.52 -4.29 0.03
C ILE A 91 -3.74 -5.74 0.49
N ILE A 92 -4.69 -5.96 1.40
CA ILE A 92 -5.11 -7.30 1.79
C ILE A 92 -6.15 -7.78 0.78
N PRO A 93 -5.92 -8.86 0.02
CA PRO A 93 -6.92 -9.41 -0.89
C PRO A 93 -8.09 -10.02 -0.09
N ASP A 94 -9.31 -9.91 -0.63
CA ASP A 94 -10.58 -10.24 0.04
C ASP A 94 -10.68 -11.72 0.49
N ASP A 95 -9.85 -12.59 -0.07
CA ASP A 95 -9.76 -14.02 0.24
C ASP A 95 -8.96 -14.34 1.52
N ALA A 96 -8.25 -13.36 2.09
CA ALA A 96 -7.59 -13.48 3.40
C ALA A 96 -8.54 -13.24 4.60
N LEU A 97 -9.82 -12.93 4.34
CA LEU A 97 -10.84 -12.78 5.38
C LEU A 97 -11.26 -14.15 5.93
N VAL A 98 -10.57 -14.59 6.98
CA VAL A 98 -11.00 -15.74 7.79
C VAL A 98 -12.33 -15.43 8.48
N ASP A 99 -13.34 -16.28 8.29
CA ASP A 99 -14.62 -16.18 8.98
C ASP A 99 -14.45 -16.43 10.50
N VAL A 100 -14.43 -15.36 11.29
CA VAL A 100 -14.25 -15.44 12.75
C VAL A 100 -15.61 -15.36 13.45
N THR A 101 -16.30 -16.49 13.51
CA THR A 101 -17.59 -16.62 14.21
C THR A 101 -17.49 -16.83 15.73
N ASN A 102 -16.29 -16.82 16.33
CA ASN A 102 -16.09 -17.02 17.77
C ASN A 102 -15.26 -15.89 18.41
N TRP A 103 -15.92 -15.04 19.22
CA TRP A 103 -15.38 -13.78 19.80
C TRP A 103 -15.01 -13.90 21.29
N ASP A 104 -14.64 -15.09 21.76
CA ASP A 104 -14.37 -15.32 23.18
C ASP A 104 -13.04 -14.71 23.67
N ASP A 105 -12.15 -14.34 22.76
CA ASP A 105 -10.95 -13.55 23.09
C ASP A 105 -10.59 -12.58 21.95
N PRO A 106 -11.00 -11.30 22.04
CA PRO A 106 -10.69 -10.32 21.02
C PRO A 106 -9.18 -10.09 20.85
N LEU A 107 -8.35 -10.37 21.86
CA LEU A 107 -6.88 -10.26 21.76
C LEU A 107 -6.27 -11.43 20.97
N LEU A 108 -6.85 -12.63 21.06
CA LEU A 108 -6.36 -13.80 20.31
C LEU A 108 -6.71 -13.70 18.82
N VAL A 109 -7.91 -13.19 18.50
CA VAL A 109 -8.33 -12.88 17.12
C VAL A 109 -7.43 -11.81 16.51
N TRP A 110 -7.15 -10.74 17.26
CA TRP A 110 -6.22 -9.69 16.83
C TRP A 110 -4.81 -10.24 16.62
N ARG A 111 -4.27 -11.03 17.54
CA ARG A 111 -2.93 -11.63 17.43
C ARG A 111 -2.79 -12.58 16.24
N ARG A 112 -3.82 -13.37 15.92
CA ARG A 112 -3.81 -14.27 14.76
C ARG A 112 -3.94 -13.51 13.44
N ALA A 113 -4.77 -12.47 13.39
CA ALA A 113 -4.84 -11.56 12.24
C ALA A 113 -3.52 -10.81 12.01
N ILE A 114 -2.79 -10.48 13.08
CA ILE A 114 -1.45 -9.86 13.02
C ILE A 114 -0.37 -10.86 12.56
N GLN A 115 -0.35 -12.08 13.10
CA GLN A 115 0.63 -13.10 12.70
C GLN A 115 0.44 -13.59 11.26
N ALA A 116 -0.79 -13.56 10.73
CA ALA A 116 -1.08 -13.94 9.36
C ALA A 116 -0.74 -12.84 8.34
N SER A 117 -0.71 -11.56 8.73
CA SER A 117 -0.58 -10.44 7.80
C SER A 117 0.86 -9.93 7.62
N GLY A 118 1.81 -10.25 8.51
CA GLY A 118 3.21 -9.83 8.34
C GLY A 118 3.46 -8.32 8.36
N ILE A 119 2.50 -7.51 8.82
CA ILE A 119 2.57 -6.03 8.79
C ILE A 119 3.19 -5.48 10.08
N ALA A 120 4.25 -4.69 9.95
CA ALA A 120 4.86 -3.90 11.02
C ALA A 120 4.05 -2.62 11.29
N TYR A 121 3.86 -2.27 12.57
CA TYR A 121 3.03 -1.14 13.00
C TYR A 121 3.77 0.21 12.96
N CYS A 122 3.00 1.24 12.61
CA CYS A 122 3.11 2.59 13.18
C CYS A 122 1.74 3.00 13.74
N THR A 123 1.69 3.54 14.96
CA THR A 123 0.43 3.97 15.60
C THR A 123 0.33 5.49 15.66
N HIS A 124 -0.73 6.02 15.07
CA HIS A 124 -1.09 7.44 15.08
C HIS A 124 -1.64 7.87 16.46
N LYS A 125 -1.32 9.11 16.87
CA LYS A 125 -1.63 9.72 18.17
C LYS A 125 -3.14 9.98 18.33
N SER A 126 -3.66 9.78 19.54
CA SER A 126 -5.07 9.94 19.90
C SER A 126 -5.57 11.40 19.82
N TRP A 127 -6.79 11.57 19.31
CA TRP A 127 -7.48 12.84 19.02
C TRP A 127 -8.44 13.29 20.14
N ASN A 128 -8.17 12.91 21.39
CA ASN A 128 -9.08 13.21 22.51
C ASN A 128 -8.38 14.05 23.57
N ASP A 129 -8.23 15.38 23.36
CA ASP A 129 -8.15 16.29 24.52
C ASP A 129 -8.32 17.82 24.29
N VAL A 130 -8.96 18.29 23.21
CA VAL A 130 -9.30 19.73 23.14
C VAL A 130 -10.75 19.95 22.75
N GLY A 131 -11.54 20.41 23.72
CA GLY A 131 -12.91 20.88 23.55
C GLY A 131 -12.99 22.18 22.75
N VAL A 132 -12.65 22.13 21.47
CA VAL A 132 -12.90 23.22 20.51
C VAL A 132 -14.13 22.83 19.70
N SER A 133 -15.26 23.49 19.94
CA SER A 133 -16.39 23.47 19.02
C SER A 133 -16.05 24.31 17.79
N ALA A 134 -15.13 23.83 16.96
CA ALA A 134 -14.92 24.37 15.63
C ALA A 134 -16.05 23.83 14.74
N SER A 135 -16.85 24.74 14.16
CA SER A 135 -17.68 24.42 13.01
C SER A 135 -16.74 24.22 11.80
N ALA A 136 -16.01 23.11 11.79
CA ALA A 136 -15.17 22.73 10.67
C ALA A 136 -16.10 22.45 9.49
N LYS A 137 -16.09 23.37 8.52
CA LYS A 137 -16.61 23.11 7.18
C LYS A 137 -15.85 21.88 6.69
N ARG A 138 -16.53 20.75 6.48
CA ARG A 138 -15.96 19.59 5.79
C ARG A 138 -15.42 20.10 4.45
N VAL A 139 -14.12 20.32 4.39
CA VAL A 139 -13.39 20.27 3.13
C VAL A 139 -13.28 18.78 2.90
N ASP A 140 -14.12 18.24 2.02
CA ASP A 140 -13.93 16.85 1.60
C ASP A 140 -12.52 16.79 1.01
N PRO A 141 -11.57 16.04 1.62
CA PRO A 141 -10.26 15.90 1.03
C PRO A 141 -10.49 15.21 -0.30
N THR A 142 -10.20 15.92 -1.40
CA THR A 142 -10.16 15.31 -2.72
C THR A 142 -9.19 14.15 -2.59
N PRO A 143 -9.61 12.88 -2.76
CA PRO A 143 -8.72 11.76 -2.56
C PRO A 143 -7.53 11.92 -3.50
N THR A 144 -6.32 11.95 -2.95
CA THR A 144 -5.10 11.85 -3.74
C THR A 144 -5.06 10.42 -4.26
N THR A 145 -5.59 10.21 -5.47
CA THR A 145 -5.56 8.90 -6.11
C THR A 145 -4.10 8.52 -6.33
N LEU A 146 -3.65 7.44 -5.70
CA LEU A 146 -2.38 6.81 -6.04
C LEU A 146 -2.51 6.32 -7.49
N ILE A 147 -1.84 7.01 -8.41
CA ILE A 147 -1.75 6.57 -9.79
C ILE A 147 -0.53 5.65 -9.86
N VAL A 148 -0.77 4.34 -9.86
CA VAL A 148 0.21 3.37 -10.36
C VAL A 148 0.06 3.40 -11.87
N ASP A 149 1.08 3.90 -12.57
CA ASP A 149 1.09 3.86 -14.04
C ASP A 149 1.71 2.52 -14.46
N SER A 150 0.89 1.63 -15.01
CA SER A 150 1.30 0.30 -15.51
C SER A 150 1.55 0.33 -17.02
N SER A 151 2.02 1.45 -17.55
CA SER A 151 2.20 1.72 -18.98
C SER A 151 3.41 1.04 -19.60
N GLY A 152 3.86 -0.10 -19.05
CA GLY A 152 5.05 -0.82 -19.50
C GLY A 152 5.03 -1.28 -20.96
N PRO A 153 6.13 -1.91 -21.42
CA PRO A 153 6.22 -2.48 -22.76
C PRO A 153 5.01 -3.38 -23.04
N PRO A 154 4.28 -3.18 -24.15
CA PRO A 154 3.20 -4.09 -24.53
C PRO A 154 3.76 -5.50 -24.76
N ASN A 155 2.97 -6.53 -24.46
CA ASN A 155 3.35 -7.94 -24.61
C ASN A 155 4.68 -8.26 -23.91
N GLY A 156 4.85 -7.77 -22.67
CA GLY A 156 6.04 -8.07 -21.85
C GLY A 156 6.10 -9.54 -21.41
N ASP A 157 4.96 -10.24 -21.36
CA ASP A 157 4.81 -11.68 -21.08
C ASP A 157 5.07 -12.57 -22.30
N MET A 158 5.30 -11.98 -23.50
CA MET A 158 5.67 -12.68 -24.73
C MET A 158 4.65 -13.69 -25.28
N GLU A 159 3.41 -13.67 -24.76
CA GLU A 159 2.36 -14.61 -25.14
C GLU A 159 1.77 -14.29 -26.52
N LEU A 160 1.84 -13.04 -26.98
CA LEU A 160 1.46 -12.65 -28.34
C LEU A 160 2.66 -12.76 -29.30
N ASP A 161 2.40 -13.17 -30.55
CA ASP A 161 3.41 -13.10 -31.61
C ASP A 161 3.36 -11.72 -32.31
N GLY A 162 3.73 -10.69 -31.55
CA GLY A 162 3.63 -9.29 -31.96
C GLY A 162 4.36 -8.35 -31.00
N ASP A 163 4.25 -7.05 -31.25
CA ASP A 163 4.73 -5.94 -30.39
C ASP A 163 6.24 -5.91 -30.11
N TRP A 164 7.01 -6.75 -30.80
CA TRP A 164 8.47 -6.81 -30.72
C TRP A 164 9.09 -6.85 -32.12
N VAL A 165 9.71 -5.74 -32.52
CA VAL A 165 10.34 -5.57 -33.83
C VAL A 165 11.86 -5.73 -33.79
N ASN A 166 12.48 -5.89 -34.95
CA ASN A 166 13.94 -6.02 -35.05
C ASN A 166 14.65 -4.70 -34.75
N VAL A 167 15.73 -4.76 -33.97
CA VAL A 167 16.79 -3.74 -33.93
C VAL A 167 17.94 -4.22 -34.80
N GLY A 168 18.26 -3.48 -35.86
CA GLY A 168 19.24 -3.95 -36.85
C GLY A 168 18.68 -5.07 -37.72
N THR A 169 19.49 -6.11 -37.97
CA THR A 169 19.16 -7.23 -38.85
C THR A 169 19.38 -8.60 -38.18
N PRO A 170 18.84 -8.83 -36.97
CA PRO A 170 19.02 -10.10 -36.28
C PRO A 170 18.56 -11.25 -37.17
N THR A 171 19.32 -12.34 -37.15
CA THR A 171 19.02 -13.54 -37.93
C THR A 171 17.74 -14.24 -37.47
N VAL A 172 17.37 -14.05 -36.19
CA VAL A 172 16.13 -14.56 -35.60
C VAL A 172 15.48 -13.49 -34.73
N ASN A 173 14.16 -13.34 -34.83
CA ASN A 173 13.30 -12.66 -33.88
C ASN A 173 11.93 -13.34 -33.97
N GLU A 174 11.64 -14.24 -33.04
CA GLU A 174 10.43 -15.06 -33.08
C GLU A 174 9.96 -15.39 -31.67
N ARG A 175 8.65 -15.62 -31.53
CA ARG A 175 8.11 -16.22 -30.32
C ARG A 175 8.57 -17.68 -30.23
N SER A 176 9.09 -18.09 -29.08
CA SER A 176 9.66 -19.42 -28.87
C SER A 176 9.10 -20.10 -27.63
N ASN A 177 9.07 -21.42 -27.65
CA ASN A 177 8.77 -22.27 -26.49
C ASN A 177 9.96 -23.18 -26.10
N THR A 178 11.16 -22.89 -26.63
CA THR A 178 12.36 -23.69 -26.36
C THR A 178 12.98 -23.39 -24.99
N GLN A 179 12.99 -22.10 -24.62
CA GLN A 179 13.31 -21.62 -23.28
C GLN A 179 12.16 -20.72 -22.86
N VAL A 180 11.57 -20.99 -21.69
CA VAL A 180 10.42 -20.24 -21.17
C VAL A 180 10.73 -19.95 -19.71
N HIS A 181 10.49 -18.71 -19.26
CA HIS A 181 10.63 -18.33 -17.86
C HIS A 181 9.27 -18.42 -17.17
N GLY A 182 8.28 -17.77 -17.76
CA GLY A 182 6.91 -17.67 -17.27
C GLY A 182 6.02 -18.78 -17.83
N ASP A 183 4.97 -18.37 -18.53
CA ASP A 183 3.86 -19.23 -18.97
C ASP A 183 4.24 -20.17 -20.12
N THR A 184 3.96 -19.77 -21.37
CA THR A 184 4.03 -20.67 -22.54
C THR A 184 5.14 -20.28 -23.49
N TYR A 185 5.42 -18.99 -23.63
CA TYR A 185 6.33 -18.48 -24.63
C TYR A 185 7.32 -17.47 -24.06
N SER A 186 8.46 -17.35 -24.73
CA SER A 186 9.39 -16.25 -24.60
C SER A 186 9.66 -15.63 -25.97
N ARG A 187 10.38 -14.52 -26.03
CA ARG A 187 10.89 -13.97 -27.28
C ARG A 187 12.34 -14.40 -27.48
N LYS A 188 12.59 -15.14 -28.56
CA LYS A 188 13.94 -15.53 -28.99
C LYS A 188 14.46 -14.53 -29.99
N PHE A 189 15.71 -14.11 -29.83
CA PHE A 189 16.46 -13.46 -30.89
C PHE A 189 17.88 -14.01 -31.03
N ALA A 190 18.40 -13.97 -32.25
CA ALA A 190 19.78 -14.35 -32.54
C ALA A 190 20.38 -13.34 -33.51
N VAL A 191 21.67 -13.07 -33.37
CA VAL A 191 22.37 -12.01 -34.09
C VAL A 191 23.56 -12.55 -34.86
N ASP A 192 23.97 -11.84 -35.92
CA ASP A 192 25.24 -12.08 -36.62
C ASP A 192 26.08 -10.79 -36.77
N LEU A 193 25.61 -9.67 -36.19
CA LEU A 193 26.34 -8.42 -36.04
C LEU A 193 26.16 -7.80 -34.64
N ALA A 194 27.01 -6.81 -34.34
CA ALA A 194 26.91 -6.03 -33.11
C ALA A 194 25.70 -5.08 -33.13
N ASN A 195 25.14 -4.83 -31.96
CA ASN A 195 24.00 -3.94 -31.70
C ASN A 195 22.72 -4.35 -32.42
N GLU A 196 22.50 -5.66 -32.54
CA GLU A 196 21.26 -6.23 -33.05
C GLU A 196 20.42 -6.82 -31.92
N GLY A 197 19.12 -6.94 -32.13
CA GLY A 197 18.22 -7.57 -31.17
C GLY A 197 16.77 -7.20 -31.40
N ILE A 198 16.04 -6.93 -30.32
CA ILE A 198 14.59 -6.68 -30.34
C ILE A 198 14.23 -5.37 -29.66
N GLN A 199 13.17 -4.73 -30.13
CA GLN A 199 12.58 -3.52 -29.57
C GLN A 199 11.10 -3.75 -29.32
N SER A 200 10.59 -3.32 -28.16
CA SER A 200 9.16 -3.27 -27.92
C SER A 200 8.47 -2.24 -28.82
N ASP A 201 7.17 -2.38 -28.97
CA ASP A 201 6.33 -1.28 -29.42
C ASP A 201 6.38 -0.10 -28.44
N ASN A 202 5.98 1.07 -28.93
CA ASN A 202 6.04 2.29 -28.14
C ASN A 202 4.99 2.29 -27.02
N TYR A 203 5.36 2.87 -25.88
CA TYR A 203 4.47 3.05 -24.74
C TYR A 203 4.62 4.44 -24.12
N ARG A 204 3.71 4.75 -23.18
CA ARG A 204 3.66 6.04 -22.51
C ARG A 204 4.58 6.06 -21.30
N THR A 205 5.27 7.17 -21.08
CA THR A 205 5.85 7.48 -19.78
C THR A 205 5.45 8.90 -19.35
N VAL A 206 5.48 9.14 -18.05
CA VAL A 206 5.08 10.38 -17.39
C VAL A 206 6.28 11.02 -16.68
N ASN A 207 6.45 12.32 -16.85
CA ASN A 207 7.58 13.08 -16.32
C ASN A 207 7.57 13.06 -14.78
N GLY A 208 8.73 12.83 -14.18
CA GLY A 208 8.91 12.77 -12.73
C GLY A 208 8.49 11.45 -12.09
N VAL A 209 7.91 10.50 -12.84
CA VAL A 209 7.61 9.16 -12.35
C VAL A 209 8.88 8.32 -12.32
N GLN A 210 9.08 7.62 -11.21
CA GLN A 210 10.13 6.61 -11.09
C GLN A 210 9.58 5.28 -11.59
N TYR A 211 10.25 4.65 -12.56
CA TYR A 211 9.88 3.35 -13.09
C TYR A 211 10.86 2.29 -12.63
N THR A 212 10.35 1.13 -12.23
CA THR A 212 11.13 -0.08 -12.00
C THR A 212 10.84 -1.06 -13.12
N TYR A 213 11.86 -1.40 -13.90
CA TYR A 213 11.82 -2.43 -14.92
C TYR A 213 12.39 -3.72 -14.35
N LYS A 214 11.73 -4.84 -14.61
CA LYS A 214 12.27 -6.19 -14.37
C LYS A 214 12.19 -6.97 -15.66
N ILE A 215 13.32 -7.52 -16.08
CA ILE A 215 13.49 -8.12 -17.39
C ILE A 215 14.17 -9.47 -17.17
N TRP A 216 13.51 -10.57 -17.52
CA TRP A 216 14.13 -11.89 -17.47
C TRP A 216 14.82 -12.19 -18.79
N VAL A 217 16.10 -12.55 -18.72
CA VAL A 217 16.95 -12.83 -19.88
C VAL A 217 17.66 -14.17 -19.71
N TYR A 218 17.60 -15.00 -20.75
CA TYR A 218 18.35 -16.24 -20.88
C TYR A 218 19.38 -16.09 -22.01
N PRO A 219 20.66 -15.82 -21.69
CA PRO A 219 21.71 -15.82 -22.70
C PRO A 219 22.17 -17.27 -22.97
N ASP A 220 21.99 -17.75 -24.20
CA ASP A 220 22.35 -19.11 -24.63
C ASP A 220 23.84 -19.19 -24.99
N ASP A 221 24.36 -18.16 -25.68
CA ASP A 221 25.72 -18.15 -26.24
C ASP A 221 26.63 -17.06 -25.63
N ASP A 222 26.19 -16.38 -24.57
CA ASP A 222 26.92 -15.25 -23.97
C ASP A 222 26.69 -15.17 -22.45
N THR A 223 27.36 -14.21 -21.80
CA THR A 223 27.22 -13.88 -20.37
C THR A 223 26.88 -12.40 -20.17
N GLN A 224 26.45 -11.73 -21.24
CA GLN A 224 26.02 -10.34 -21.21
C GLN A 224 24.78 -10.11 -22.09
N VAL A 225 24.09 -9.01 -21.79
CA VAL A 225 23.01 -8.45 -22.61
C VAL A 225 23.10 -6.93 -22.52
N TYR A 226 22.71 -6.23 -23.58
CA TYR A 226 22.70 -4.77 -23.60
C TYR A 226 21.26 -4.27 -23.66
N ILE A 227 20.90 -3.37 -22.74
CA ILE A 227 19.53 -2.88 -22.60
C ILE A 227 19.52 -1.37 -22.84
N ARG A 228 18.56 -0.92 -23.66
CA ARG A 228 18.26 0.49 -23.86
C ARG A 228 16.81 0.79 -23.53
N ILE A 229 16.57 1.91 -22.86
CA ILE A 229 15.22 2.40 -22.56
C ILE A 229 15.13 3.83 -23.05
N ARG A 230 14.24 4.08 -24.01
CA ARG A 230 14.02 5.41 -24.60
C ARG A 230 13.13 6.26 -23.70
N LYS A 231 13.40 7.57 -23.64
CA LYS A 231 12.50 8.54 -23.02
C LYS A 231 11.14 8.61 -23.74
N GLY A 232 10.09 8.96 -23.00
CA GLY A 232 8.74 9.14 -23.53
C GLY A 232 8.62 10.12 -24.69
N ASP A 233 9.45 11.15 -24.71
CA ASP A 233 9.49 12.17 -25.77
C ASP A 233 10.45 11.84 -26.93
N ASN A 234 11.08 10.66 -26.90
CA ASN A 234 12.08 10.23 -27.88
C ASN A 234 13.33 11.15 -27.99
N SER A 235 13.62 11.99 -27.00
CA SER A 235 14.77 12.91 -27.03
C SER A 235 16.13 12.25 -26.73
N GLY A 236 16.12 11.00 -26.28
CA GLY A 236 17.31 10.24 -25.93
C GLY A 236 16.98 9.03 -25.08
N TYR A 237 18.01 8.39 -24.50
CA TYR A 237 17.86 7.22 -23.65
C TYR A 237 17.91 7.58 -22.17
N LEU A 238 17.08 6.92 -21.36
CA LEU A 238 17.20 6.86 -19.91
C LEU A 238 18.21 5.80 -19.48
N VAL A 239 18.29 4.72 -20.27
CA VAL A 239 19.21 3.59 -20.07
C VAL A 239 19.86 3.28 -21.40
N ASP A 240 21.17 3.11 -21.39
CA ASP A 240 21.98 2.73 -22.54
C ASP A 240 23.23 2.02 -22.01
N GLN A 241 23.09 0.75 -21.58
CA GLN A 241 24.15 0.05 -20.86
C GLN A 241 24.18 -1.47 -21.06
N SER A 242 25.38 -2.03 -20.90
CA SER A 242 25.63 -3.47 -20.88
C SER A 242 25.50 -4.03 -19.46
N TYR A 243 24.84 -5.19 -19.35
CA TYR A 243 24.72 -6.00 -18.16
C TYR A 243 25.50 -7.29 -18.38
N ALA A 244 26.62 -7.44 -17.67
CA ALA A 244 27.52 -8.58 -17.80
C ALA A 244 27.54 -9.44 -16.53
N GLY A 245 28.16 -10.62 -16.61
CA GLY A 245 28.23 -11.57 -15.49
C GLY A 245 26.93 -12.35 -15.29
N LEU A 246 26.11 -12.44 -16.33
CA LEU A 246 24.93 -13.30 -16.36
C LEU A 246 25.36 -14.76 -16.40
N ASN A 247 24.57 -15.63 -15.79
CA ASN A 247 24.76 -17.06 -15.94
C ASN A 247 24.27 -17.46 -17.35
N GLN A 248 25.20 -17.92 -18.18
CA GLN A 248 24.88 -18.56 -19.46
C GLN A 248 24.00 -19.79 -19.20
N ASP A 249 23.11 -20.10 -20.15
CA ASP A 249 22.20 -21.24 -20.10
C ASP A 249 21.24 -21.23 -18.89
N ALA A 250 20.96 -20.04 -18.35
CA ALA A 250 20.05 -19.85 -17.23
C ALA A 250 19.28 -18.53 -17.34
N TRP A 251 18.11 -18.48 -16.71
CA TRP A 251 17.35 -17.24 -16.57
C TRP A 251 18.00 -16.32 -15.53
N ASN A 252 18.16 -15.04 -15.90
CA ASN A 252 18.70 -13.99 -15.07
C ASN A 252 17.69 -12.83 -15.02
N GLU A 253 17.46 -12.27 -13.83
CA GLU A 253 16.66 -11.05 -13.67
C GLU A 253 17.56 -9.82 -13.77
N VAL A 254 17.22 -8.90 -14.68
CA VAL A 254 17.81 -7.56 -14.72
C VAL A 254 16.79 -6.57 -14.18
N GLU A 255 17.09 -5.97 -13.03
CA GLU A 255 16.28 -4.92 -12.41
C GLU A 255 16.87 -3.53 -12.69
N ILE A 256 16.03 -2.59 -13.11
CA ILE A 256 16.44 -1.24 -13.50
C ILE A 256 15.47 -0.21 -12.90
N VAL A 257 15.99 0.71 -12.08
CA VAL A 257 15.20 1.81 -11.53
C VAL A 257 15.61 3.12 -12.20
N ILE A 258 14.68 3.78 -12.88
CA ILE A 258 14.91 5.05 -13.59
C ILE A 258 13.87 6.10 -13.22
N ALA A 259 14.21 7.37 -13.35
CA ALA A 259 13.25 8.47 -13.27
C ALA A 259 13.03 9.05 -14.67
N GLU A 260 11.79 9.08 -15.13
CA GLU A 260 11.47 9.74 -16.40
C GLU A 260 11.65 11.24 -16.26
N THR A 261 12.37 11.83 -17.21
CA THR A 261 12.69 13.26 -17.25
C THR A 261 11.88 14.01 -18.29
N ASN A 262 11.33 13.29 -19.29
CA ASN A 262 10.51 13.86 -20.35
C ASN A 262 9.36 12.91 -20.70
N GLU A 263 8.12 13.33 -20.50
CA GLU A 263 6.93 12.52 -20.80
C GLU A 263 6.65 12.39 -22.30
N GLY A 264 5.94 11.33 -22.67
CA GLY A 264 5.39 11.18 -24.02
C GLY A 264 4.92 9.77 -24.32
N LEU A 265 4.64 9.48 -25.59
CA LEU A 265 4.11 8.21 -26.09
C LEU A 265 5.14 7.43 -26.95
N ALA A 266 6.40 7.80 -26.87
CA ALA A 266 7.46 7.29 -27.73
C ALA A 266 8.59 6.59 -26.94
N ALA A 267 8.31 6.23 -25.67
CA ALA A 267 9.21 5.34 -24.93
C ALA A 267 9.15 3.95 -25.56
N TYR A 268 10.27 3.23 -25.53
CA TYR A 268 10.39 1.84 -25.93
C TYR A 268 11.56 1.21 -25.19
N LEU A 269 11.57 -0.12 -25.13
CA LEU A 269 12.65 -0.90 -24.56
C LEU A 269 13.33 -1.71 -25.67
N GLU A 270 14.66 -1.73 -25.67
CA GLU A 270 15.45 -2.59 -26.55
C GLU A 270 16.29 -3.56 -25.73
N VAL A 271 16.33 -4.82 -26.17
CA VAL A 271 17.25 -5.84 -25.69
C VAL A 271 18.11 -6.26 -26.88
N ILE A 272 19.41 -5.97 -26.81
CA ILE A 272 20.34 -6.14 -27.92
C ILE A 272 21.65 -6.81 -27.48
N SER A 273 22.41 -7.29 -28.46
CA SER A 273 23.69 -7.96 -28.26
C SER A 273 24.83 -7.03 -27.81
N GLY A 274 24.66 -5.71 -27.97
CA GLY A 274 25.70 -4.72 -27.69
C GLY A 274 26.94 -4.97 -28.56
N ALA A 275 28.11 -5.14 -27.95
CA ALA A 275 29.34 -5.42 -28.69
C ALA A 275 29.44 -6.87 -29.20
N THR A 276 28.57 -7.78 -28.75
CA THR A 276 28.56 -9.18 -29.17
C THR A 276 28.07 -9.29 -30.60
N VAL A 277 28.85 -9.97 -31.44
CA VAL A 277 28.59 -10.11 -32.89
C VAL A 277 27.90 -11.42 -33.27
N ALA A 278 27.73 -12.34 -32.34
CA ALA A 278 27.02 -13.60 -32.58
C ALA A 278 26.51 -14.17 -31.26
N GLY A 279 25.31 -14.74 -31.28
CA GLY A 279 24.73 -15.42 -30.13
C GLY A 279 23.21 -15.47 -30.18
N THR A 280 22.64 -16.22 -29.26
CA THR A 280 21.20 -16.36 -29.07
C THR A 280 20.81 -15.93 -27.65
N TRP A 281 19.69 -15.23 -27.54
CA TRP A 281 19.08 -14.83 -26.28
C TRP A 281 17.58 -15.12 -26.30
N TYR A 282 17.03 -15.33 -25.11
CA TYR A 282 15.60 -15.33 -24.86
C TYR A 282 15.26 -14.27 -23.83
N VAL A 283 14.12 -13.62 -24.01
CA VAL A 283 13.61 -12.58 -23.11
C VAL A 283 12.17 -12.90 -22.77
N ASP A 284 11.80 -12.70 -21.52
CA ASP A 284 10.47 -13.05 -21.00
C ASP A 284 10.10 -12.16 -19.79
N ASP A 285 8.84 -12.21 -19.38
CA ASP A 285 8.30 -11.59 -18.16
C ASP A 285 8.78 -10.16 -17.90
N ILE A 286 8.73 -9.30 -18.92
CA ILE A 286 9.12 -7.90 -18.82
C ILE A 286 8.01 -7.10 -18.14
N THR A 287 8.33 -6.54 -16.99
CA THR A 287 7.42 -5.65 -16.26
C THR A 287 8.02 -4.27 -16.11
N CYS A 288 7.15 -3.25 -16.05
CA CYS A 288 7.51 -1.88 -15.78
C CYS A 288 6.42 -1.26 -14.91
N GLU A 289 6.81 -0.88 -13.70
CA GLU A 289 5.91 -0.29 -12.70
C GLU A 289 6.30 1.15 -12.42
N GLY A 290 5.40 2.08 -12.72
CA GLY A 290 5.57 3.50 -12.43
C GLY A 290 5.12 3.85 -11.01
N TRP A 291 6.05 4.31 -10.18
CA TRP A 291 5.80 4.94 -8.90
C TRP A 291 5.89 6.46 -9.02
N ASN A 292 4.74 7.11 -9.08
CA ASN A 292 4.65 8.55 -8.95
C ASN A 292 4.61 8.84 -7.46
N GLY A 293 5.77 8.94 -6.81
CA GLY A 293 5.93 9.02 -5.36
C GLY A 293 5.09 10.12 -4.74
N ALA A 294 3.81 9.82 -4.49
CA ALA A 294 2.85 10.73 -3.90
C ALA A 294 3.35 11.02 -2.50
N SER A 295 4.11 12.11 -2.37
CA SER A 295 4.28 12.76 -1.10
C SER A 295 2.88 13.18 -0.69
N ILE A 296 2.34 12.51 0.33
CA ILE A 296 1.23 13.08 1.08
C ILE A 296 1.77 14.40 1.60
N ASP A 297 1.32 15.51 1.02
CA ASP A 297 1.66 16.82 1.54
C ASP A 297 0.98 16.97 2.90
N LEU A 298 1.73 16.61 3.95
CA LEU A 298 1.27 16.70 5.33
C LEU A 298 0.99 18.15 5.73
N THR A 299 1.51 19.13 4.99
CA THR A 299 1.27 20.56 5.22
C THR A 299 -0.17 20.93 4.91
N LEU A 300 -0.75 20.40 3.82
CA LEU A 300 -2.18 20.56 3.49
C LEU A 300 -3.09 19.86 4.51
N LEU A 301 -2.64 18.75 5.11
CA LEU A 301 -3.35 18.11 6.22
C LEU A 301 -3.32 18.98 7.48
N MET A 302 -2.21 19.66 7.78
CA MET A 302 -2.09 20.51 8.97
C MET A 302 -2.86 21.84 8.88
N GLU A 303 -2.98 22.45 7.70
CA GLU A 303 -3.76 23.69 7.52
C GLU A 303 -5.27 23.47 7.65
N SER A 304 -5.76 22.25 7.40
CA SER A 304 -7.19 21.91 7.56
C SER A 304 -7.63 21.71 9.02
N VAL A 305 -6.68 21.71 9.97
CA VAL A 305 -6.89 21.40 11.39
C VAL A 305 -6.85 22.66 12.28
N LEU A 306 -6.51 23.84 11.72
CA LEU A 306 -6.55 25.15 12.41
C LEU A 306 -7.79 25.97 12.03
#